data_AF-A0A9D3VE63-F1
#
_entry.id   AF-A0A9D3VE63-F1
#
_cell.length_a   1.000
_cell.length_b   1.000
_cell.length_c   1.000
_cell.angle_alpha   90.00
_cell.angle_beta   90.00
_cell.angle_gamma   90.00
#
_symmetry.space_group_name_H-M   'P 1'
#
loop_
_entity.id
_entity.type
_entity.pdbx_description
1 polymer ?
#
loop_
_entity_poly.entity_id
_entity_poly.type
_entity_poly.pdbx_seq_one_letter_code
_entity_poly.pdbx_strand_id
1 'polypeptide(L)'
;MACIKWVNRSASVALAPDAPYMVAGTMAGAVDLSFSSSANLEIFKLDFESEDRELPVVGQCPSSERFNRLAWGKNGSGSDEFSLGLIAGGLVDGSIHIWNPLTLIRSEASEQALVGHLSRHRGPVRGLEFNAIAPNLLASGADDGEICIWDLAAPAQPTHFPPLEVVVLPLKVKSDFCLGIARFNIYWHQLHIMELLLFGT
;
A
#
# COMPACT_ATOMS: atom_id res chain seq x y z
N MET A 1 -26.79 -11.09 -16.15
CA MET A 1 -27.33 -10.95 -14.78
C MET A 1 -26.15 -10.64 -13.89
N ALA A 2 -26.14 -9.52 -13.15
CA ALA A 2 -24.95 -9.15 -12.37
C ALA A 2 -24.72 -10.18 -11.26
N CYS A 3 -23.59 -10.89 -11.29
CA CYS A 3 -23.20 -11.86 -10.27
C CYS A 3 -22.40 -11.17 -9.16
N ILE A 4 -22.82 -11.34 -7.91
CA ILE A 4 -22.06 -10.87 -6.76
C ILE A 4 -20.91 -11.85 -6.54
N LYS A 5 -19.67 -11.36 -6.64
CA LYS A 5 -18.45 -12.10 -6.34
C LYS A 5 -18.09 -11.89 -4.87
N TRP A 6 -17.58 -12.93 -4.20
CA TRP A 6 -17.18 -12.84 -2.78
C TRP A 6 -15.90 -13.63 -2.51
N VAL A 7 -15.21 -13.22 -1.45
CA VAL A 7 -14.03 -13.90 -0.88
C VAL A 7 -14.16 -13.84 0.63
N ASN A 8 -14.06 -15.00 1.30
CA ASN A 8 -14.22 -15.07 2.76
C ASN A 8 -12.85 -14.95 3.44
N ARG A 9 -12.39 -13.71 3.66
CA ARG A 9 -11.12 -13.40 4.31
C ARG A 9 -11.26 -12.16 5.19
N SER A 10 -10.61 -12.19 6.35
CA SER A 10 -10.40 -10.98 7.16
C SER A 10 -9.12 -10.29 6.67
N ALA A 11 -9.28 -9.34 5.75
CA ALA A 11 -8.15 -8.77 5.02
C ALA A 11 -8.22 -7.25 4.88
N SER A 12 -7.05 -6.62 4.83
CA SER A 12 -6.89 -5.29 4.24
C SER A 12 -6.84 -5.46 2.73
N VAL A 13 -7.46 -4.56 1.97
CA VAL A 13 -7.58 -4.68 0.51
C VAL A 13 -7.13 -3.43 -0.21
N ALA A 14 -6.62 -3.60 -1.43
CA ALA A 14 -6.37 -2.52 -2.38
C ALA A 14 -6.68 -2.98 -3.81
N LEU A 15 -7.15 -2.06 -4.65
CA LEU A 15 -7.51 -2.34 -6.04
C LEU A 15 -6.39 -1.87 -6.98
N ALA A 16 -6.11 -2.66 -8.01
CA ALA A 16 -5.23 -2.23 -9.07
C ALA A 16 -5.86 -1.03 -9.80
N PRO A 17 -5.10 0.06 -10.04
CA PRO A 17 -5.65 1.29 -10.59
C PRO A 17 -6.08 1.17 -12.05
N ASP A 18 -5.36 0.38 -12.84
CA ASP A 18 -5.54 0.29 -14.30
C ASP A 18 -5.74 -1.17 -14.80
N ALA A 19 -6.03 -2.10 -13.88
CA ALA A 19 -6.18 -3.52 -14.22
C ALA A 19 -7.27 -4.22 -13.38
N PRO A 20 -7.87 -5.32 -13.85
CA PRO A 20 -8.95 -6.02 -13.14
C PRO A 20 -8.39 -6.96 -12.05
N TYR A 21 -7.56 -6.42 -11.17
CA TYR A 21 -6.96 -7.18 -10.06
C TYR A 21 -7.23 -6.48 -8.73
N MET A 22 -7.29 -7.27 -7.68
CA MET A 22 -7.39 -6.81 -6.30
C MET A 22 -6.38 -7.57 -5.46
N VAL A 23 -5.73 -6.88 -4.53
CA VAL A 23 -4.89 -7.51 -3.53
C VAL A 23 -5.60 -7.53 -2.18
N ALA A 24 -5.50 -8.64 -1.46
CA ALA A 24 -5.95 -8.78 -0.09
C ALA A 24 -4.80 -9.32 0.76
N GLY A 25 -4.55 -8.70 1.90
CA GLY A 25 -3.53 -9.14 2.85
C GLY A 25 -4.18 -9.43 4.19
N THR A 26 -3.72 -10.48 4.89
CA THR A 26 -4.26 -10.86 6.20
C THR A 26 -4.28 -9.66 7.16
N MET A 27 -5.47 -9.27 7.61
CA MET A 27 -5.64 -8.10 8.46
C MET A 27 -5.04 -8.33 9.86
N ALA A 28 -4.33 -7.33 10.36
CA ALA A 28 -3.84 -7.30 11.73
C ALA A 28 -5.01 -7.28 12.75
N GLY A 29 -4.88 -8.05 13.83
CA GLY A 29 -5.90 -8.13 14.88
C GLY A 29 -7.15 -8.95 14.51
N ALA A 30 -7.25 -9.47 13.28
CA ALA A 30 -8.30 -10.40 12.91
C ALA A 30 -7.89 -11.86 13.15
N VAL A 31 -8.80 -12.65 13.70
CA VAL A 31 -8.67 -14.11 13.78
C VAL A 31 -9.60 -14.69 12.71
N ASP A 32 -9.05 -15.48 11.78
CA ASP A 32 -9.86 -16.18 10.80
C ASP A 32 -10.50 -17.44 11.41
N LEU A 33 -11.51 -17.99 10.72
CA LEU A 33 -12.24 -19.19 11.18
C LEU A 33 -11.34 -20.42 11.28
N SER A 34 -10.20 -20.43 10.58
CA SER A 34 -9.19 -21.48 10.62
C SER A 34 -8.19 -21.33 11.78
N PHE A 35 -8.30 -20.26 12.59
CA PHE A 35 -7.32 -19.91 13.62
C PHE A 35 -5.87 -19.82 13.09
N SER A 36 -5.72 -19.46 11.81
CA SER A 36 -4.40 -19.39 11.19
C SER A 36 -3.65 -18.17 11.73
N SER A 37 -2.43 -18.43 12.22
CA SER A 37 -1.50 -17.38 12.62
C SER A 37 -0.76 -16.77 11.42
N SER A 38 -0.80 -17.41 10.25
CA SER A 38 -0.04 -17.02 9.05
C SER A 38 -0.55 -15.73 8.43
N ALA A 39 0.37 -14.83 8.07
CA ALA A 39 0.09 -13.64 7.28
C ALA A 39 0.41 -13.91 5.81
N ASN A 40 -0.55 -13.64 4.93
CA ASN A 40 -0.40 -13.83 3.49
C ASN A 40 -0.87 -12.59 2.74
N LEU A 41 -0.28 -12.36 1.58
CA LEU A 41 -0.72 -11.42 0.57
C LEU A 41 -1.23 -12.23 -0.63
N GLU A 42 -2.48 -12.00 -1.03
CA GLU A 42 -3.17 -12.75 -2.08
C GLU A 42 -3.67 -11.77 -3.14
N ILE A 43 -3.45 -12.09 -4.42
CA ILE A 43 -3.98 -11.33 -5.56
C ILE A 43 -5.13 -12.11 -6.18
N PHE A 44 -6.25 -11.43 -6.35
CA PHE A 44 -7.46 -11.94 -6.97
C PHE A 44 -7.68 -11.28 -8.32
N LYS A 45 -8.10 -12.07 -9.32
CA LYS A 45 -8.57 -11.53 -10.59
C LYS A 45 -10.06 -11.24 -10.49
N LEU A 46 -10.45 -10.02 -10.82
CA LEU A 46 -11.84 -9.59 -10.92
C LEU A 46 -12.39 -10.06 -12.27
N ASP A 47 -12.87 -11.30 -12.29
CA ASP A 47 -13.53 -11.89 -13.45
C ASP A 47 -15.05 -11.87 -13.26
N PHE A 48 -15.73 -11.06 -14.07
CA PHE A 48 -17.19 -10.94 -14.10
C PHE A 48 -17.83 -11.70 -15.27
N GLU A 49 -17.03 -12.34 -16.12
CA GLU A 49 -17.53 -13.15 -17.24
C GLU A 49 -17.90 -14.56 -16.77
N SER A 50 -17.16 -15.11 -15.81
CA SER A 50 -17.48 -16.40 -15.19
C SER A 50 -18.73 -16.35 -14.30
N GLU A 51 -19.49 -17.45 -14.29
CA GLU A 51 -20.62 -17.65 -13.37
C GLU A 51 -20.16 -17.98 -11.93
N ASP A 52 -18.87 -18.30 -11.75
CA ASP A 52 -18.28 -18.65 -10.45
C ASP A 52 -18.40 -17.50 -9.46
N ARG A 53 -18.87 -17.77 -8.24
CA ARG A 53 -19.07 -16.71 -7.23
C ARG A 53 -17.82 -16.36 -6.45
N GLU A 54 -16.86 -17.28 -6.39
CA GLU A 54 -15.59 -17.08 -5.70
C GLU A 54 -14.56 -16.50 -6.65
N LEU A 55 -13.81 -15.48 -6.19
CA LEU A 55 -12.77 -14.89 -7.02
C LEU A 55 -11.53 -15.81 -7.06
N PRO A 56 -10.96 -16.10 -8.25
CA PRO A 56 -9.77 -16.91 -8.35
C PRO A 56 -8.55 -16.15 -7.83
N VAL A 57 -7.76 -16.84 -7.00
CA VAL A 57 -6.42 -16.39 -6.60
C VAL A 57 -5.46 -16.62 -7.76
N VAL A 58 -4.80 -15.55 -8.20
CA VAL A 58 -3.83 -15.58 -9.32
C VAL A 58 -2.39 -15.40 -8.86
N GLY A 59 -2.17 -15.04 -7.60
CA GLY A 59 -0.86 -14.92 -7.00
C GLY A 59 -0.96 -14.90 -5.48
N GLN A 60 0.01 -15.48 -4.79
CA GLN A 60 0.08 -15.49 -3.34
C GLN A 60 1.53 -15.29 -2.90
N CYS A 61 1.73 -14.60 -1.79
CA CYS A 61 3.01 -14.45 -1.13
C CYS A 61 2.84 -14.55 0.38
N PRO A 62 3.61 -15.42 1.06
CA PRO A 62 3.68 -15.37 2.51
C PRO A 62 4.31 -14.03 2.95
N SER A 63 3.77 -13.45 4.01
CA SER A 63 4.29 -12.25 4.66
C SER A 63 4.81 -12.61 6.04
N SER A 64 5.85 -11.91 6.50
CA SER A 64 6.37 -12.07 7.86
C SER A 64 5.36 -11.62 8.92
N GLU A 65 4.62 -10.55 8.62
CA GLU A 65 3.68 -9.92 9.54
C GLU A 65 2.33 -9.60 8.87
N ARG A 66 1.32 -9.35 9.70
CA ARG A 66 -0.04 -8.99 9.25
C ARG A 66 -0.10 -7.55 8.76
N PHE A 67 -1.10 -7.26 7.95
CA PHE A 67 -1.29 -5.97 7.30
C PHE A 67 -2.25 -5.09 8.07
N ASN A 68 -1.84 -3.86 8.34
CA ASN A 68 -2.74 -2.78 8.80
C ASN A 68 -3.32 -2.01 7.62
N ARG A 69 -2.53 -1.85 6.54
CA ARG A 69 -2.93 -1.12 5.34
C ARG A 69 -2.27 -1.71 4.11
N LEU A 70 -3.01 -1.73 3.01
CA LEU A 70 -2.50 -2.00 1.66
C LEU A 70 -2.81 -0.82 0.75
N ALA A 71 -1.92 -0.56 -0.18
CA ALA A 71 -2.09 0.39 -1.25
C ALA A 71 -1.54 -0.18 -2.55
N TRP A 72 -2.18 0.13 -3.67
CA TRP A 72 -1.72 -0.28 -4.99
C TRP A 72 -1.51 0.98 -5.83
N GLY A 73 -0.26 1.26 -6.16
CA GLY A 73 0.17 2.41 -6.94
C GLY A 73 0.28 2.09 -8.43
N LYS A 74 0.15 3.11 -9.27
CA LYS A 74 0.45 3.01 -10.70
C LYS A 74 1.95 2.81 -10.91
N ASN A 75 2.33 2.44 -12.13
CA ASN A 75 3.75 2.35 -12.49
C ASN A 75 4.41 3.73 -12.46
N GLY A 76 5.17 4.02 -11.40
CA GLY A 76 5.96 5.25 -11.29
C GLY A 76 7.29 5.22 -12.04
N SER A 77 7.81 4.03 -12.34
CA SER A 77 9.12 3.85 -12.97
C SER A 77 9.09 3.95 -14.50
N GLY A 78 7.91 3.78 -15.11
CA GLY A 78 7.73 3.72 -16.56
C GLY A 78 8.34 2.48 -17.23
N SER A 79 8.88 1.52 -16.47
CA SER A 79 9.42 0.28 -17.04
C SER A 79 8.32 -0.77 -17.23
N ASP A 80 8.46 -1.62 -18.25
CA ASP A 80 7.52 -2.71 -18.51
C ASP A 80 7.50 -3.78 -17.40
N GLU A 81 8.60 -3.85 -16.63
CA GLU A 81 8.75 -4.75 -15.49
C GLU A 81 7.72 -4.47 -14.38
N PHE A 82 7.33 -3.20 -14.20
CA PHE A 82 6.31 -2.77 -13.24
C PHE A 82 5.02 -2.34 -13.96
N SER A 83 4.68 -2.96 -15.09
CA SER A 83 3.48 -2.61 -15.88
C SER A 83 2.16 -2.69 -15.10
N LEU A 84 2.07 -3.55 -14.07
CA LEU A 84 0.94 -3.60 -13.14
C LEU A 84 1.08 -2.68 -11.92
N GLY A 85 2.11 -1.83 -11.88
CA GLY A 85 2.42 -0.93 -10.79
C GLY A 85 3.13 -1.60 -9.63
N LEU A 86 2.94 -1.05 -8.43
CA LEU A 86 3.55 -1.52 -7.19
C LEU A 86 2.49 -1.68 -6.10
N ILE A 87 2.61 -2.73 -5.31
CA ILE A 87 1.81 -2.89 -4.10
C ILE A 87 2.67 -2.51 -2.90
N ALA A 88 2.17 -1.61 -2.07
CA ALA A 88 2.77 -1.31 -0.78
C ALA A 88 1.88 -1.86 0.33
N GLY A 89 2.48 -2.49 1.33
CA GLY A 89 1.77 -2.97 2.51
C GLY A 89 2.46 -2.53 3.77
N GLY A 90 1.69 -1.92 4.66
CA GLY A 90 2.13 -1.48 5.98
C GLY A 90 1.81 -2.54 7.01
N LEU A 91 2.83 -3.02 7.69
CA LEU A 91 2.76 -4.14 8.61
C LEU A 91 2.61 -3.67 10.06
N VAL A 92 2.43 -4.62 10.97
CA VAL A 92 2.27 -4.38 12.41
C VAL A 92 3.58 -3.97 13.09
N ASP A 93 4.71 -4.45 12.59
CA ASP A 93 6.04 -4.16 13.11
C ASP A 93 6.55 -2.75 12.77
N GLY A 94 5.84 -2.01 11.90
CA GLY A 94 6.27 -0.72 11.38
C GLY A 94 7.03 -0.79 10.06
N SER A 95 7.29 -1.99 9.56
CA SER A 95 7.86 -2.18 8.24
C SER A 95 6.82 -1.89 7.17
N ILE A 96 7.29 -1.46 6.00
CA ILE A 96 6.50 -1.36 4.77
C ILE A 96 7.20 -2.23 3.74
N HIS A 97 6.47 -3.16 3.16
CA HIS A 97 6.99 -4.01 2.10
C HIS A 97 6.40 -3.58 0.76
N ILE A 98 7.22 -3.66 -0.29
CA ILE A 98 6.88 -3.27 -1.65
C ILE A 98 6.97 -4.51 -2.54
N TRP A 99 5.86 -4.86 -3.19
CA TRP A 99 5.76 -6.02 -4.08
C TRP A 99 5.52 -5.61 -5.52
N ASN A 100 6.07 -6.41 -6.44
CA ASN A 100 5.73 -6.37 -7.86
C ASN A 100 4.56 -7.35 -8.13
N PRO A 101 3.33 -6.87 -8.36
CA PRO A 101 2.19 -7.73 -8.69
C PRO A 101 2.39 -8.51 -9.98
N LEU A 102 3.14 -7.99 -10.95
CA LEU A 102 3.42 -8.69 -12.20
C LEU A 102 4.20 -9.98 -11.95
N THR A 103 5.22 -9.91 -11.08
CA THR A 103 6.02 -11.08 -10.69
C THR A 103 5.18 -12.08 -9.90
N LEU A 104 4.31 -11.62 -8.98
CA LEU A 104 3.41 -12.50 -8.21
C LEU A 104 2.43 -13.29 -9.08
N ILE A 105 1.96 -12.68 -10.17
CA ILE A 105 0.98 -13.32 -11.06
C ILE A 105 1.68 -14.22 -12.08
N ARG A 106 2.89 -13.87 -12.54
CA ARG A 106 3.62 -14.63 -13.57
C ARG A 106 4.49 -15.75 -13.02
N SER A 107 5.04 -15.56 -11.83
CA SER A 107 5.99 -16.48 -11.20
C SER A 107 5.34 -17.07 -9.96
N GLU A 108 5.34 -18.40 -9.85
CA GLU A 108 4.94 -19.07 -8.60
C GLU A 108 6.00 -18.89 -7.49
N ALA A 109 7.15 -18.28 -7.79
CA ALA A 109 8.17 -17.96 -6.81
C ALA A 109 7.85 -16.62 -6.10
N SER A 110 7.06 -16.69 -5.04
CA SER A 110 6.60 -15.54 -4.24
C SER A 110 7.73 -14.65 -3.69
N GLU A 111 8.89 -15.22 -3.35
CA GLU A 111 10.01 -14.48 -2.75
C GLU A 111 10.66 -13.47 -3.71
N GLN A 112 10.63 -13.74 -5.03
CA GLN A 112 11.20 -12.84 -6.04
C GLN A 112 10.32 -11.62 -6.32
N ALA A 113 9.08 -11.62 -5.82
CA ALA A 113 8.18 -10.51 -6.03
C ALA A 113 8.34 -9.38 -5.01
N LEU A 114 9.03 -9.63 -3.90
CA LEU A 114 9.36 -8.57 -2.94
C LEU A 114 10.49 -7.72 -3.54
N VAL A 115 10.17 -6.47 -3.88
CA VAL A 115 11.10 -5.54 -4.55
C VAL A 115 11.92 -4.77 -3.53
N GLY A 116 11.31 -4.42 -2.40
CA GLY A 116 11.94 -3.61 -1.37
C GLY A 116 11.23 -3.68 -0.03
N HIS A 117 11.96 -3.29 1.00
CA HIS A 117 11.48 -3.18 2.36
C HIS A 117 11.90 -1.83 2.97
N LEU A 118 10.99 -1.19 3.70
CA LEU A 118 11.19 0.12 4.33
C LEU A 118 10.97 -0.05 5.83
N SER A 119 11.99 0.18 6.63
CA SER A 119 11.96 -0.09 8.09
C SER A 119 12.32 1.15 8.90
N ARG A 120 11.62 2.27 8.66
CA ARG A 120 11.88 3.53 9.37
C ARG A 120 10.91 3.79 10.53
N HIS A 121 9.66 3.38 10.40
CA HIS A 121 8.69 3.56 11.47
C HIS A 121 8.99 2.61 12.63
N ARG A 122 8.74 3.10 13.84
CA ARG A 122 8.92 2.36 15.10
C ARG A 122 7.61 1.82 15.67
N GLY A 123 6.50 2.07 14.98
CA GLY A 123 5.18 1.61 15.37
C GLY A 123 4.37 1.13 14.16
N PRO A 124 3.21 0.48 14.40
CA PRO A 124 2.34 -0.03 13.35
C PRO A 124 2.01 1.03 12.29
N VAL A 125 2.18 0.69 11.01
CA VAL A 125 1.85 1.60 9.90
C VAL A 125 0.33 1.65 9.72
N ARG A 126 -0.30 2.81 9.92
CA ARG A 126 -1.76 2.99 9.81
C ARG A 126 -2.18 3.66 8.51
N GLY A 127 -1.36 4.57 8.02
CA GLY A 127 -1.56 5.31 6.78
C GLY A 127 -0.58 4.83 5.72
N LEU A 128 -1.08 4.55 4.52
CA LEU A 128 -0.27 4.18 3.37
C LEU A 128 -1.01 4.56 2.09
N GLU A 129 -0.43 5.44 1.27
CA GLU A 129 -1.07 5.95 0.06
C GLU A 129 -0.05 6.37 -0.99
N PHE A 130 -0.25 5.94 -2.24
CA PHE A 130 0.54 6.40 -3.38
C PHE A 130 0.02 7.74 -3.89
N ASN A 131 0.92 8.61 -4.34
CA ASN A 131 0.54 9.87 -4.96
C ASN A 131 -0.06 9.61 -6.36
N ALA A 132 -1.22 10.20 -6.63
CA ALA A 132 -1.92 10.07 -7.91
C ALA A 132 -1.26 10.85 -9.06
N ILE A 133 -0.54 11.95 -8.75
CA ILE A 133 0.14 12.82 -9.71
C ILE A 133 1.55 12.30 -10.00
N ALA A 134 2.30 11.99 -8.93
CA ALA A 134 3.66 11.46 -9.02
C ALA A 134 3.69 10.00 -8.50
N PRO A 135 3.35 9.00 -9.33
CA PRO A 135 3.13 7.61 -8.90
C PRO A 135 4.35 6.90 -8.29
N ASN A 136 5.55 7.49 -8.41
CA ASN A 136 6.74 7.04 -7.70
C ASN A 136 6.75 7.44 -6.22
N LEU A 137 5.91 8.38 -5.78
CA LEU A 137 5.87 8.83 -4.39
C LEU A 137 4.86 8.03 -3.56
N LEU A 138 5.30 7.58 -2.40
CA LEU A 138 4.49 6.89 -1.41
C LEU A 138 4.53 7.66 -0.09
N ALA A 139 3.38 7.94 0.49
CA ALA A 139 3.26 8.48 1.84
C ALA A 139 2.91 7.36 2.82
N SER A 140 3.58 7.34 3.97
CA SER A 140 3.26 6.44 5.08
C SER A 140 3.15 7.21 6.39
N GLY A 141 2.27 6.73 7.27
CA GLY A 141 2.13 7.24 8.63
C GLY A 141 1.93 6.10 9.61
N ALA A 142 2.62 6.16 10.75
CA ALA A 142 2.57 5.14 11.77
C ALA A 142 2.12 5.68 13.14
N ASP A 143 1.88 4.76 14.07
CA ASP A 143 1.52 5.09 15.46
C ASP A 143 2.66 5.78 16.24
N ASP A 144 3.87 5.85 15.68
CA ASP A 144 4.99 6.62 16.23
C ASP A 144 4.81 8.14 16.04
N GLY A 145 3.80 8.57 15.28
CA GLY A 145 3.52 9.97 14.98
C GLY A 145 4.39 10.55 13.87
N GLU A 146 5.21 9.73 13.22
CA GLU A 146 6.02 10.14 12.07
C GLU A 146 5.25 9.89 10.77
N ILE A 147 5.41 10.82 9.83
CA ILE A 147 4.96 10.68 8.45
C ILE A 147 6.20 10.67 7.56
N CYS A 148 6.33 9.64 6.74
CA CYS A 148 7.44 9.49 5.80
C CYS A 148 6.95 9.60 4.36
N ILE A 149 7.73 10.29 3.53
CA ILE A 149 7.55 10.32 2.08
C ILE A 149 8.71 9.54 1.45
N TRP A 150 8.36 8.57 0.62
CA TRP A 150 9.27 7.65 -0.03
C TRP A 150 9.28 7.92 -1.53
N ASP A 151 10.48 7.93 -2.11
CA ASP A 151 10.65 7.87 -3.55
C ASP A 151 10.94 6.43 -3.98
N LEU A 152 10.01 5.89 -4.76
CA LEU A 152 10.03 4.56 -5.34
C LEU A 152 10.37 4.59 -6.84
N ALA A 153 11.02 5.66 -7.33
CA ALA A 153 11.54 5.71 -8.70
C ALA A 153 12.49 4.53 -8.99
N ALA A 154 13.29 4.13 -7.99
CA ALA A 154 14.05 2.89 -7.96
C ALA A 154 13.53 1.99 -6.83
N PRO A 155 12.53 1.13 -7.06
CA PRO A 155 11.89 0.37 -5.99
C PRO A 155 12.82 -0.64 -5.30
N ALA A 156 13.94 -1.01 -5.93
CA ALA A 156 15.00 -1.84 -5.34
C ALA A 156 15.94 -1.05 -4.39
N GLN A 157 15.96 0.29 -4.47
CA GLN A 157 16.71 1.19 -3.59
C GLN A 157 15.84 2.40 -3.24
N PRO A 158 14.78 2.20 -2.45
CA PRO A 158 13.87 3.26 -2.09
C PRO A 158 14.63 4.33 -1.28
N THR A 159 14.56 5.58 -1.73
CA THR A 159 15.12 6.70 -0.98
C THR A 159 14.01 7.40 -0.22
N HIS A 160 14.32 7.89 0.98
CA HIS A 160 13.39 8.73 1.71
C HIS A 160 13.80 10.18 1.53
N PHE A 161 12.84 11.07 1.34
CA PHE A 161 13.16 12.49 1.48
C PHE A 161 13.56 12.74 2.94
N PRO A 162 14.61 13.54 3.18
CA PRO A 162 14.96 13.92 4.54
C PRO A 162 13.69 14.45 5.21
N PRO A 163 13.47 14.16 6.50
CA PRO A 163 12.33 14.71 7.21
C PRO A 163 12.41 16.22 6.98
N LEU A 164 11.38 16.78 6.36
CA LEU A 164 11.19 18.22 6.41
C LEU A 164 11.28 18.53 7.92
N GLU A 165 12.26 19.31 8.34
CA GLU A 165 12.23 19.91 9.67
C GLU A 165 10.96 20.75 9.66
N VAL A 166 9.86 20.12 10.06
CA VAL A 166 8.62 20.81 10.30
C VAL A 166 8.98 21.75 11.42
N VAL A 167 9.16 23.02 11.08
CA VAL A 167 8.93 24.13 11.99
C VAL A 167 7.66 23.73 12.70
N VAL A 168 7.80 23.31 13.96
CA VAL A 168 6.71 22.81 14.79
C VAL A 168 5.77 23.99 14.96
N LEU A 169 4.87 24.17 14.01
CA LEU A 169 3.65 24.89 14.28
C LEU A 169 2.88 23.94 15.20
N PRO A 170 2.60 24.34 16.45
CA PRO A 170 1.86 23.49 17.37
C PRO A 170 0.44 23.36 16.83
N LEU A 171 0.22 22.38 15.94
CA LEU A 171 -1.12 21.98 15.55
C LEU A 171 -1.68 21.24 16.75
N LYS A 172 -2.44 21.99 17.54
CA LYS A 172 -3.22 21.50 18.67
C LYS A 172 -4.11 20.37 18.15
N VAL A 173 -3.68 19.14 18.35
CA VAL A 173 -4.45 17.92 18.08
C VAL A 173 -5.64 17.97 19.04
N LYS A 174 -6.77 18.50 18.56
CA LYS A 174 -8.05 18.28 19.24
C LYS A 174 -8.48 16.86 18.91
N SER A 175 -8.60 16.07 19.95
CA SER A 175 -9.18 14.74 20.02
C SER A 175 -10.31 14.56 19.01
N ASP A 176 -10.08 13.72 18.00
CA ASP A 176 -11.06 12.89 17.31
C ASP A 176 -10.29 11.98 16.33
N PHE A 177 -9.80 10.85 16.85
CA PHE A 177 -8.92 9.89 16.16
C PHE A 177 -9.65 8.99 15.15
N CYS A 178 -10.83 9.37 14.65
CA CYS A 178 -11.70 8.48 13.87
C CYS A 178 -11.99 8.92 12.43
N LEU A 179 -11.39 10.00 11.91
CA LEU A 179 -11.68 10.51 10.55
C LEU A 179 -10.41 10.84 9.74
N GLY A 180 -9.39 9.97 9.82
CA GLY A 180 -8.04 10.24 9.29
C GLY A 180 -7.75 9.82 7.85
N ILE A 181 -8.76 9.72 6.97
CA ILE A 181 -8.53 9.38 5.53
C ILE A 181 -9.13 10.44 4.60
N ALA A 182 -10.24 11.09 4.98
CA ALA A 182 -10.85 12.15 4.16
C ALA A 182 -10.00 13.44 4.10
N ARG A 183 -9.00 13.60 4.97
CA ARG A 183 -8.10 14.77 4.96
C ARG A 183 -6.83 14.59 4.13
N PHE A 184 -6.47 13.39 3.70
CA PHE A 184 -5.29 13.20 2.84
C PHE A 184 -5.44 13.88 1.47
N ASN A 185 -6.67 13.95 0.94
CA ASN A 185 -7.00 14.68 -0.29
C ASN A 185 -6.79 16.22 -0.16
N ILE A 186 -6.78 16.76 1.07
CA ILE A 186 -6.54 18.19 1.34
C ILE A 186 -5.03 18.49 1.46
N TYR A 187 -4.21 17.52 1.88
CA TYR A 187 -2.78 17.70 2.01
C TYR A 187 -2.03 17.66 0.66
N TRP A 188 -2.58 17.03 -0.38
CA TRP A 188 -2.01 17.10 -1.73
C TRP A 188 -2.12 18.51 -2.35
N HIS A 189 -3.24 19.21 -2.12
CA HIS A 189 -3.37 20.62 -2.53
C HIS A 189 -2.40 21.54 -1.78
N GLN A 190 -2.06 21.20 -0.53
CA GLN A 190 -1.13 21.98 0.27
C GLN A 190 0.34 21.64 0.00
N LEU A 191 0.64 20.43 -0.50
CA LEU A 191 1.96 20.09 -1.06
C LEU A 191 2.24 20.78 -2.39
N HIS A 192 1.24 21.14 -3.20
CA HIS A 192 1.45 21.96 -4.40
C HIS A 192 2.05 23.35 -4.06
N ILE A 193 1.77 23.87 -2.85
CA ILE A 193 2.39 25.10 -2.33
C ILE A 193 3.83 24.84 -1.87
N MET A 194 4.17 23.62 -1.43
CA MET A 194 5.55 23.24 -1.08
C MET A 194 6.40 22.91 -2.31
N GLU A 195 5.84 22.32 -3.37
CA GLU A 195 6.54 22.15 -4.66
C GLU A 195 6.91 23.49 -5.29
N LEU A 196 6.02 24.49 -5.23
CA LEU A 196 6.33 25.88 -5.66
C LEU A 196 7.42 26.56 -4.82
N LEU A 197 7.71 26.07 -3.61
CA LEU A 197 8.78 26.58 -2.75
C LEU A 197 10.09 25.80 -2.88
N LEU A 198 10.04 24.53 -3.31
CA LEU A 198 11.22 23.68 -3.51
C LEU A 198 11.77 23.73 -4.94
N PHE A 199 10.90 23.92 -5.93
CA PHE A 199 11.26 24.18 -7.32
C PHE A 199 10.96 25.65 -7.63
N GLY A 200 11.82 26.55 -7.16
CA GLY A 200 11.82 27.92 -7.68
C GLY A 200 11.92 27.90 -9.21
N THR A 201 11.16 28.80 -9.85
CA THR A 201 11.17 29.08 -11.30
C THR A 201 12.56 29.05 -11.92
#